data_AF-A0A0G3IE40-F1
#
_entry.id   AF-A0A0G3IE40-F1
#
_cell.length_a   1.000
_cell.length_b   1.000
_cell.length_c   1.000
_cell.angle_alpha   90.00
_cell.angle_beta   90.00
_cell.angle_gamma   90.00
#
_symmetry.space_group_name_H-M   'P 1'
#
loop_
_entity.id
_entity.type
_entity.pdbx_description
1 polymer ?
#
loop_
_entity_poly.entity_id
_entity_poly.type
_entity_poly.pdbx_seq_one_letter_code
_entity_poly.pdbx_strand_id
1 'polypeptide(L)'
;MFGHGTVDGEATIVDRRGKVTTGDGMVTIYEYVADVHVPGEQPYRCIMQEPHIATDFWAPDIGSVVRVHANPERRTAAFDKNDPQVDARQRRAADRDRFDQSAGNPPD
;
A
#
# COMPACT_ATOMS: atom_id res chain seq x y z
N MET A 1 5.57 -18.10 3.80
CA MET A 1 6.74 -18.24 4.67
C MET A 1 7.33 -16.85 4.92
N PHE A 2 6.94 -16.20 6.01
CA PHE A 2 7.57 -14.97 6.53
C PHE A 2 7.91 -15.29 7.98
N GLY A 3 9.16 -15.14 8.42
CA GLY A 3 9.44 -15.53 9.80
C GLY A 3 10.86 -15.47 10.32
N HIS A 4 11.85 -15.02 9.57
CA HIS A 4 13.13 -14.62 10.16
C HIS A 4 13.62 -13.35 9.41
N GLY A 5 13.77 -12.24 10.14
CA GLY A 5 14.42 -11.02 9.64
C GLY A 5 13.52 -9.96 9.01
N THR A 6 12.20 -9.97 9.22
CA THR A 6 11.36 -8.83 8.86
C THR A 6 11.20 -7.88 10.04
N VAL A 7 11.39 -6.58 9.80
CA VAL A 7 11.25 -5.49 10.76
C VAL A 7 10.25 -4.46 10.22
N ASP A 8 9.61 -3.72 11.13
CA ASP A 8 8.66 -2.70 10.74
C ASP A 8 9.39 -1.46 10.19
N GLY A 9 8.82 -0.86 9.16
CA GLY A 9 9.34 0.34 8.54
C GLY A 9 8.26 1.08 7.75
N GLU A 10 8.69 2.12 7.07
CA GLU A 10 7.85 2.92 6.17
C GLU A 10 8.35 2.78 4.74
N ALA A 11 7.44 2.86 3.78
CA ALA A 11 7.76 2.85 2.38
C ALA A 11 7.04 4.01 1.68
N THR A 12 7.80 4.79 0.92
CA THR A 12 7.24 5.81 0.03
C THR A 12 7.04 5.20 -1.34
N ILE A 13 5.81 5.22 -1.86
CA ILE A 13 5.51 4.73 -3.20
C ILE A 13 6.05 5.73 -4.23
N VAL A 14 6.95 5.27 -5.09
CA VAL A 14 7.61 6.09 -6.12
C VAL A 14 6.96 5.89 -7.48
N ASP A 15 6.54 4.66 -7.77
CA ASP A 15 5.88 4.31 -9.03
C ASP A 15 4.97 3.09 -8.83
N ARG A 16 3.96 2.95 -9.70
CA ARG A 16 3.11 1.76 -9.73
C ARG A 16 2.75 1.40 -11.17
N ARG A 17 2.69 0.10 -11.46
CA ARG A 17 2.21 -0.40 -12.76
C ARG A 17 1.18 -1.49 -12.58
N GLY A 18 0.13 -1.44 -13.38
CA GLY A 18 -0.87 -2.50 -13.46
C GLY A 18 -0.31 -3.70 -14.19
N LYS A 19 -0.42 -4.87 -13.57
CA LYS A 19 -0.20 -6.18 -14.17
C LYS A 19 -1.56 -6.83 -14.36
N VAL A 20 -1.99 -6.91 -15.62
CA VAL A 20 -3.25 -7.57 -15.96
C VAL A 20 -3.05 -9.08 -15.77
N THR A 21 -3.84 -9.68 -14.87
CA THR A 21 -3.97 -11.14 -14.81
C THR A 21 -5.12 -11.58 -15.70
N THR A 22 -4.82 -12.41 -16.71
CA THR A 22 -5.81 -13.00 -17.61
C THR A 22 -6.46 -14.24 -16.97
N GLY A 23 -7.76 -14.19 -16.70
CA GLY A 23 -8.60 -15.33 -16.30
C GLY A 23 -9.94 -14.89 -15.71
N ASP A 24 -11.03 -15.10 -16.45
CA ASP A 24 -12.48 -15.03 -16.12
C ASP A 24 -13.06 -13.83 -15.35
N GLY A 25 -12.24 -12.84 -15.00
CA GLY A 25 -12.63 -11.53 -14.48
C GLY A 25 -11.37 -10.69 -14.38
N MET A 26 -11.24 -9.65 -15.22
CA MET A 26 -10.03 -8.84 -15.30
C MET A 26 -9.80 -8.09 -13.98
N VAL A 27 -9.00 -8.66 -13.08
CA VAL A 27 -8.45 -7.97 -11.92
C VAL A 27 -7.07 -7.46 -12.30
N THR A 28 -6.86 -6.14 -12.15
CA THR A 28 -5.54 -5.53 -12.30
C THR A 28 -4.84 -5.63 -10.96
N ILE A 29 -3.73 -6.38 -10.90
CA ILE A 29 -2.87 -6.46 -9.71
C ILE A 29 -1.72 -5.48 -9.93
N TYR A 30 -1.39 -4.65 -8.95
CA TYR A 30 -0.31 -3.68 -9.11
C TYR A 30 1.05 -4.20 -8.60
N GLU A 31 2.11 -3.82 -9.30
CA GLU A 31 3.48 -3.84 -8.80
C GLU A 31 3.89 -2.41 -8.46
N TYR A 32 4.58 -2.24 -7.33
CA TYR A 32 4.96 -0.94 -6.79
C TYR A 32 6.47 -0.83 -6.67
N VAL A 33 7.02 0.30 -7.08
CA VAL A 33 8.40 0.69 -6.74
C VAL A 33 8.31 1.56 -5.50
N ALA A 34 9.01 1.19 -4.43
CA ALA A 34 8.98 1.92 -3.18
C ALA A 34 10.37 2.15 -2.60
N ASP A 35 10.56 3.33 -2.02
CA ASP A 35 11.73 3.67 -1.19
C ASP A 35 11.40 3.29 0.25
N VAL A 36 12.08 2.27 0.76
CA VAL A 36 11.88 1.72 2.10
C VAL A 36 12.84 2.39 3.07
N HIS A 37 12.29 2.85 4.19
CA HIS A 37 13.00 3.39 5.33
C HIS A 37 12.75 2.51 6.56
N VAL A 38 13.82 1.92 7.06
CA VAL A 38 13.84 1.22 8.35
C VAL A 38 14.71 2.03 9.31
N PRO A 39 14.26 2.33 10.54
CA PRO A 39 15.05 3.07 11.51
C PRO A 39 16.41 2.40 11.77
N GLY A 40 17.49 3.17 11.61
CA GLY A 40 18.87 2.68 11.83
C GLY A 40 19.51 1.99 10.62
N GLU A 41 18.78 1.80 9.52
CA GLU A 41 19.29 1.21 8.28
C GLU A 41 19.39 2.25 7.15
N GLN A 42 20.21 1.96 6.15
CA GLN A 42 20.23 2.79 4.93
C GLN A 42 18.94 2.57 4.11
N PRO A 43 18.28 3.64 3.66
CA PRO A 43 17.12 3.52 2.78
C PRO A 43 17.48 2.74 1.50
N TYR A 44 16.53 1.94 1.02
CA TYR A 44 16.71 1.18 -0.21
C TYR A 44 15.43 1.15 -1.04
N ARG A 45 15.59 1.06 -2.36
CA ARG A 45 14.48 0.90 -3.29
C ARG A 45 14.22 -0.58 -3.57
N CYS A 46 12.95 -1.01 -3.51
CA CYS A 46 12.56 -2.36 -3.89
C CYS A 46 11.23 -2.38 -4.67
N ILE A 47 10.94 -3.53 -5.29
CA ILE A 47 9.65 -3.79 -5.91
C ILE A 47 8.79 -4.55 -4.89
N MET A 48 7.60 -4.03 -4.63
CA MET A 48 6.57 -4.65 -3.80
C MET A 48 5.42 -5.13 -4.68
N GLN A 49 4.77 -6.20 -4.26
CA GLN A 49 3.61 -6.75 -4.95
C GLN A 49 2.35 -6.50 -4.14
N GLU A 50 1.26 -6.18 -4.83
CA GLU A 50 -0.07 -6.20 -4.24
C GLU A 50 -0.37 -7.59 -3.64
N PRO A 51 -1.00 -7.67 -2.46
CA PRO A 51 -1.34 -8.96 -1.87
C PRO A 51 -2.42 -9.68 -2.69
N HIS A 52 -2.08 -10.82 -3.29
CA HIS A 52 -2.93 -11.59 -4.21
C HIS A 52 -4.32 -12.04 -3.68
N ILE A 53 -4.55 -12.02 -2.35
CA ILE A 53 -5.78 -12.55 -1.71
C ILE A 53 -6.46 -11.46 -0.85
N ALA A 54 -6.10 -10.19 -1.00
CA ALA A 54 -6.65 -9.13 -0.16
C ALA A 54 -7.84 -8.42 -0.84
N THR A 55 -9.06 -8.90 -0.59
CA THR A 55 -10.30 -8.19 -0.96
C THR A 55 -10.45 -6.83 -0.29
N ASP A 56 -9.71 -6.58 0.79
CA ASP A 56 -9.73 -5.34 1.58
C ASP A 56 -8.47 -4.48 1.34
N PHE A 57 -7.65 -4.78 0.33
CA PHE A 57 -6.49 -3.93 0.01
C PHE A 57 -6.90 -2.72 -0.82
N TRP A 58 -6.50 -1.53 -0.35
CA TRP A 58 -6.61 -0.29 -1.11
C TRP A 58 -5.26 0.01 -1.74
N ALA A 59 -5.24 0.08 -3.08
CA ALA A 59 -4.04 0.41 -3.82
C ALA A 59 -3.55 1.82 -3.47
N PRO A 60 -2.36 1.99 -2.85
CA PRO A 60 -1.84 3.31 -2.54
C PRO A 60 -1.45 4.07 -3.81
N ASP A 61 -1.55 5.40 -3.76
CA ASP A 61 -1.13 6.28 -4.84
C ASP A 61 0.37 6.60 -4.77
N ILE A 62 0.94 7.05 -5.89
CA ILE A 62 2.31 7.56 -5.95
C ILE A 62 2.47 8.73 -4.98
N GLY A 63 3.57 8.74 -4.23
CA GLY A 63 3.86 9.69 -3.14
C GLY A 63 3.27 9.30 -1.79
N SER A 64 2.43 8.25 -1.71
CA SER A 64 1.90 7.79 -0.44
C SER A 64 3.00 7.15 0.41
N VAL A 65 2.97 7.42 1.71
CA VAL A 65 3.79 6.73 2.70
C VAL A 65 2.94 5.68 3.40
N VAL A 66 3.40 4.42 3.36
CA VAL A 66 2.71 3.26 3.93
C VAL A 66 3.62 2.51 4.88
N ARG A 67 3.04 1.79 5.85
CA ARG A 67 3.74 0.86 6.73
C ARG A 67 4.01 -0.44 6.01
N VAL A 68 5.20 -0.97 6.26
CA VAL A 68 5.68 -2.20 5.65
C VAL A 68 6.39 -3.09 6.64
N HIS A 69 6.37 -4.39 6.37
CA HIS A 69 7.31 -5.33 6.94
C HIS A 69 8.48 -5.49 5.95
N ALA A 70 9.63 -4.94 6.31
CA ALA A 70 10.84 -4.88 5.51
C ALA A 70 11.84 -5.96 5.93
N ASN A 71 12.54 -6.58 4.98
CA ASN A 71 13.72 -7.39 5.24
C ASN A 71 14.94 -6.67 4.62
N PRO A 72 15.73 -5.93 5.44
CA PRO A 72 16.87 -5.15 4.96
C PRO A 72 17.95 -6.00 4.29
N GLU A 73 18.22 -7.19 4.83
CA GLU A 73 19.23 -8.11 4.29
C GLU A 73 18.90 -8.53 2.84
N ARG A 74 17.62 -8.81 2.57
CA ARG A 74 17.12 -9.22 1.26
C ARG A 74 16.69 -8.05 0.38
N ARG A 75 16.64 -6.84 0.94
CA ARG A 75 16.08 -5.63 0.29
C ARG A 75 14.69 -5.85 -0.27
N THR A 76 13.84 -6.52 0.51
CA THR A 76 12.43 -6.79 0.14
C THR A 76 11.51 -6.16 1.17
N ALA A 77 10.29 -5.83 0.79
CA ALA A 77 9.25 -5.37 1.70
C ALA A 77 7.87 -5.88 1.29
N ALA A 78 6.96 -5.96 2.26
CA ALA A 78 5.56 -6.29 2.03
C ALA A 78 4.68 -5.27 2.79
N PHE A 79 3.52 -4.92 2.22
CA PHE A 79 2.57 -4.03 2.88
C PHE A 79 2.11 -4.60 4.23
N ASP A 80 2.06 -3.74 5.25
CA ASP A 80 1.35 -4.07 6.49
C ASP A 80 -0.15 -4.03 6.20
N LYS A 81 -0.84 -5.14 6.48
CA LYS A 81 -2.28 -5.26 6.25
C LYS A 81 -3.12 -4.44 7.23
N ASN A 82 -2.53 -4.01 8.34
CA ASN A 82 -3.18 -3.19 9.35
C ASN A 82 -2.96 -1.69 9.12
N ASP A 83 -2.25 -1.31 8.06
CA ASP A 83 -2.07 0.09 7.72
C ASP A 83 -3.37 0.71 7.19
N PRO A 84 -3.90 1.76 7.85
CA PRO A 84 -5.09 2.48 7.41
C PRO A 84 -5.04 2.99 5.97
N GLN A 85 -3.85 3.26 5.42
CA GLN A 85 -3.68 3.76 4.06
C GLN A 85 -3.98 2.69 2.99
N VAL A 86 -3.80 1.42 3.34
CA VAL A 86 -4.04 0.29 2.43
C VAL A 86 -5.21 -0.59 2.88
N ASP A 87 -5.93 -0.20 3.93
CA ASP A 87 -7.19 -0.80 4.36
C ASP A 87 -8.38 -0.14 3.64
N ALA A 88 -8.98 -0.87 2.70
CA ALA A 88 -10.11 -0.39 1.91
C ALA A 88 -11.35 -0.07 2.73
N ARG A 89 -11.55 -0.70 3.90
CA ARG A 89 -12.71 -0.43 4.76
C ARG A 89 -12.58 0.93 5.42
N GLN A 90 -11.39 1.24 5.93
CA GLN A 90 -11.11 2.52 6.57
C GLN A 90 -11.11 3.66 5.55
N ARG A 91 -10.55 3.44 4.35
CA ARG A 91 -10.61 4.42 3.25
C ARG A 91 -12.05 4.71 2.81
N ARG A 92 -12.88 3.68 2.60
CA ARG A 92 -14.29 3.88 2.23
C ARG A 92 -15.08 4.65 3.30
N ALA A 93 -14.82 4.39 4.58
CA ALA A 93 -15.44 5.16 5.65
C ALA A 93 -15.01 6.64 5.60
N ALA A 94 -13.71 6.90 5.49
CA ALA A 94 -13.18 8.26 5.40
C ALA A 94 -13.67 9.03 4.17
N ASP A 95 -13.76 8.36 3.01
CA ASP A 95 -14.26 8.98 1.78
C ASP A 95 -15.75 9.28 1.86
N ARG A 96 -16.56 8.41 2.47
CA ARG A 96 -17.98 8.69 2.75
C ARG A 96 -18.12 9.89 3.68
N ASP A 97 -17.38 9.92 4.78
CA ASP A 97 -17.48 11.01 5.75
C ASP A 97 -17.06 12.36 5.13
N ARG A 98 -16.05 12.39 4.25
CA ARG A 98 -15.68 13.59 3.46
C ARG A 98 -16.77 14.00 2.48
N PHE A 99 -17.37 13.05 1.78
CA PHE A 99 -18.45 13.32 0.84
C PHE A 99 -19.66 13.94 1.56
N ASP A 100 -20.08 13.35 2.69
CA ASP A 100 -21.21 13.83 3.49
C ASP A 100 -20.96 15.25 4.03
N GLN A 101 -19.73 15.55 4.47
CA GLN A 101 -19.34 16.91 4.88
C GLN A 101 -19.39 17.91 3.72
N SER A 102 -19.01 17.49 2.52
CA SER A 102 -19.02 18.36 1.33
C SER A 102 -20.43 18.61 0.81
N ALA A 103 -21.31 17.60 0.89
CA ALA A 103 -22.71 17.71 0.47
C ALA A 103 -23.57 18.52 1.46
N GLY A 104 -23.18 18.60 2.73
CA GLY A 104 -23.90 19.35 3.77
C GLY A 104 -23.62 20.85 3.80
N ASN A 105 -22.57 21.32 3.12
CA ASN A 105 -22.25 22.75 3.04
C ASN A 105 -22.89 23.36 1.78
N PRO A 106 -23.69 24.45 1.90
CA PRO A 106 -24.14 25.17 0.71
C PRO A 106 -22.92 25.73 -0.05
N PRO A 107 -22.95 25.77 -1.39
CA PRO A 107 -21.91 26.46 -2.16
C PRO A 107 -21.95 27.96 -1.79
N ASP A 108 -20.78 28.54 -1.53
CA ASP A 108 -20.58 29.99 -1.37
C ASP A 108 -20.94 30.77 -2.64
#